data_AF-A0A1G8DXR0-F1
#
_entry.id   AF-A0A1G8DXR0-F1
#
_cell.length_a   1.000
_cell.length_b   1.000
_cell.length_c   1.000
_cell.angle_alpha   90.00
_cell.angle_beta   90.00
_cell.angle_gamma   90.00
#
_symmetry.space_group_name_H-M   'P 1'
#
loop_
_entity.id
_entity.type
_entity.pdbx_description
1 polymer ?
#
loop_
_entity_poly.entity_id
_entity_poly.type
_entity_poly.pdbx_seq_one_letter_code
_entity_poly.pdbx_strand_id
1 'polypeptide(L)'
;MPDSPAPIDAVPRRYILSLGGWHAEINERGAAVLSLSRGGRSRPPLPRVPYGPAADADWRLTELVVVEDDCGFATLVHVLPPEDGRPELRLQVRYDFSIEGFTTAFTVENTGGRAGAVELGGTVVTLYPGDRHVSVSTDSV
;
A
#
# COMPACT_ATOMS: atom_id res chain seq x y z
N MET A 1 -8.88 -23.43 34.91
CA MET A 1 -8.95 -22.64 33.67
C MET A 1 -7.63 -22.84 32.95
N PRO A 2 -7.57 -23.45 31.76
CA PRO A 2 -6.34 -23.41 30.98
C PRO A 2 -6.18 -22.01 30.39
N ASP A 3 -4.96 -21.48 30.47
CA ASP A 3 -4.53 -20.25 29.81
C ASP A 3 -4.93 -20.27 28.34
N SER A 4 -5.70 -19.27 27.91
CA SER A 4 -5.87 -18.98 26.50
C SER A 4 -4.48 -18.62 25.95
N PRO A 5 -3.90 -19.37 24.99
CA PRO A 5 -2.68 -18.91 24.36
C PRO A 5 -2.97 -17.56 23.71
N ALA A 6 -2.13 -16.56 24.00
CA ALA A 6 -2.15 -15.30 23.29
C ALA A 6 -2.20 -15.57 21.78
N PRO A 7 -2.99 -14.82 20.99
CA PRO A 7 -3.04 -15.04 19.56
C PRO A 7 -1.60 -14.96 19.03
N ILE A 8 -1.15 -16.05 18.40
CA ILE A 8 0.10 -16.07 17.66
C ILE A 8 0.00 -14.90 16.70
N ASP A 9 0.83 -13.86 16.90
CA ASP A 9 1.01 -12.78 15.93
C ASP A 9 1.17 -13.45 14.58
N ALA A 10 0.13 -13.36 13.75
CA ALA A 10 0.12 -14.01 12.46
C ALA A 10 1.28 -13.40 11.67
N VAL A 11 2.24 -14.22 11.26
CA VAL A 11 3.36 -13.74 10.46
C VAL A 11 2.78 -13.01 9.25
N PRO A 12 3.05 -11.71 9.07
CA PRO A 12 2.43 -10.93 8.01
C PRO A 12 2.82 -11.52 6.66
N ARG A 13 1.84 -11.65 5.75
CA ARG A 13 2.10 -12.32 4.48
C ARG A 13 2.99 -11.45 3.61
N ARG A 14 3.77 -12.13 2.78
CA ARG A 14 4.63 -11.50 1.79
C ARG A 14 4.21 -11.92 0.40
N TYR A 15 4.17 -10.96 -0.50
CA TYR A 15 3.87 -11.15 -1.91
C TYR A 15 5.14 -10.94 -2.72
N ILE A 16 5.44 -11.92 -3.56
CA ILE A 16 6.57 -11.85 -4.49
C ILE A 16 5.99 -11.67 -5.89
N LEU A 17 6.36 -10.58 -6.55
CA LEU A 17 5.92 -10.23 -7.90
C LEU A 17 7.15 -10.20 -8.81
N SER A 18 7.13 -11.00 -9.87
CA SER A 18 8.24 -11.09 -10.82
C SER A 18 7.71 -10.95 -12.25
N LEU A 19 7.87 -9.76 -12.85
CA LEU A 19 7.25 -9.37 -14.12
C LEU A 19 8.11 -8.35 -14.88
N GLY A 20 8.23 -8.44 -16.20
CA GLY A 20 8.97 -7.47 -17.02
C GLY A 20 10.45 -7.36 -16.65
N GLY A 21 11.03 -8.43 -16.08
CA GLY A 21 12.38 -8.45 -15.51
C GLY A 21 12.52 -7.77 -14.14
N TRP A 22 11.44 -7.24 -13.58
CA TRP A 22 11.36 -6.77 -12.20
C TRP A 22 11.09 -7.90 -11.23
N HIS A 23 11.56 -7.74 -10.01
CA HIS A 23 11.25 -8.57 -8.86
C HIS A 23 10.98 -7.66 -7.66
N ALA A 24 9.80 -7.74 -7.08
CA ALA A 24 9.41 -7.00 -5.89
C ALA A 24 8.89 -7.93 -4.79
N GLU A 25 9.32 -7.66 -3.57
CA GLU A 25 8.77 -8.28 -2.36
C GLU A 25 7.94 -7.23 -1.61
N ILE A 26 6.66 -7.52 -1.41
CA ILE A 26 5.71 -6.61 -0.77
C ILE A 26 5.20 -7.27 0.51
N ASN A 27 5.25 -6.53 1.62
CA ASN A 27 4.72 -6.95 2.90
C ASN A 27 3.26 -6.51 3.05
N GLU A 28 2.37 -7.38 3.54
CA GLU A 28 1.03 -6.95 3.96
C GLU A 28 1.09 -5.90 5.06
N ARG A 29 2.07 -6.02 5.96
CA ARG A 29 2.24 -5.02 7.00
C ARG A 29 2.77 -3.72 6.38
N GLY A 30 1.97 -2.67 6.54
CA GLY A 30 2.24 -1.35 5.97
C GLY A 30 2.09 -1.25 4.47
N ALA A 31 1.80 -2.35 3.75
CA ALA A 31 1.99 -2.45 2.31
C ALA A 31 3.45 -2.18 1.86
N ALA A 32 4.45 -2.44 2.70
CA ALA A 32 5.81 -1.99 2.40
C ALA A 32 6.44 -2.79 1.25
N VAL A 33 7.06 -2.11 0.28
CA VAL A 33 7.98 -2.74 -0.67
C VAL A 33 9.30 -2.98 0.06
N LEU A 34 9.60 -4.25 0.36
CA LEU A 34 10.80 -4.65 1.11
C LEU A 34 12.03 -4.74 0.22
N SER A 35 11.85 -5.20 -1.02
CA SER A 35 12.88 -5.28 -2.03
C SER A 35 12.30 -4.97 -3.39
N LEU A 36 13.10 -4.31 -4.23
CA LEU A 36 12.79 -4.05 -5.62
C LEU A 36 14.07 -4.22 -6.42
N SER A 37 14.04 -5.09 -7.42
CA SER A 37 15.20 -5.34 -8.28
C SER A 37 14.79 -5.54 -9.72
N ARG A 38 15.72 -5.29 -10.64
CA ARG A 38 15.56 -5.58 -12.07
C ARG A 38 16.83 -6.21 -12.63
N GLY A 39 16.71 -7.36 -13.28
CA GLY A 39 17.88 -8.06 -13.85
C GLY A 39 19.02 -8.28 -12.86
N GLY A 40 18.71 -8.57 -11.59
CA GLY A 40 19.68 -8.78 -10.52
C GLY A 40 20.25 -7.52 -9.87
N ARG A 41 19.87 -6.32 -10.31
CA ARG A 41 20.26 -5.06 -9.66
C ARG A 41 19.21 -4.68 -8.61
N SER A 42 19.60 -4.75 -7.34
CA SER A 42 18.77 -4.29 -6.23
C SER A 42 18.76 -2.76 -6.19
N ARG A 43 17.58 -2.18 -6.00
CA ARG A 43 17.41 -0.79 -5.59
C ARG A 43 17.02 -0.77 -4.11
N PRO A 44 17.48 0.23 -3.35
CA PRO A 44 16.99 0.42 -1.99
C PRO A 44 15.45 0.51 -2.03
N PRO A 45 14.74 -0.16 -1.11
CA PRO A 45 13.30 -0.03 -1.01
C PRO A 45 12.98 1.45 -0.78
N LEU A 46 12.13 2.00 -1.64
CA LEU A 46 11.75 3.40 -1.52
C LEU A 46 10.77 3.53 -0.36
N PRO A 47 10.88 4.56 0.49
CA PRO A 47 9.89 4.83 1.51
C PRO A 47 8.65 5.37 0.81
N ARG A 48 7.76 4.47 0.36
CA ARG A 48 6.56 4.84 -0.41
C ARG A 48 5.35 4.06 0.07
N VAL A 49 5.18 4.06 1.38
CA VAL A 49 4.00 3.58 2.08
C VAL A 49 3.47 4.66 3.00
N PRO A 50 2.17 4.65 3.34
CA PRO A 50 1.58 5.73 4.08
C PRO A 50 2.24 5.90 5.44
N TYR A 51 2.48 7.16 5.80
CA TYR A 51 3.01 7.53 7.11
C TYR A 51 1.93 7.35 8.19
N GLY A 52 2.36 7.24 9.45
CA GLY A 52 1.47 7.17 10.60
C GLY A 52 0.77 5.80 10.74
N PRO A 53 -0.50 5.74 11.18
CA PRO A 53 -1.14 4.49 11.61
C PRO A 53 -1.27 3.43 10.50
N ALA A 54 -1.18 3.84 9.24
CA ALA A 54 -1.25 2.95 8.10
C ALA A 54 0.08 2.25 7.77
N ALA A 55 1.21 2.72 8.32
CA ALA A 55 2.55 2.15 8.13
C ALA A 55 2.72 0.79 8.83
N ASP A 56 2.03 0.60 9.95
CA ASP A 56 2.11 -0.61 10.77
C ASP A 56 0.86 -1.49 10.68
N ALA A 57 -0.14 -1.02 9.93
CA ALA A 57 -1.41 -1.70 9.74
C ALA A 57 -1.28 -2.94 8.85
N ASP A 58 -2.19 -3.90 9.03
CA ASP A 58 -2.30 -5.05 8.14
C ASP A 58 -3.14 -4.69 6.92
N TRP A 59 -2.51 -4.73 5.75
CA TRP A 59 -3.15 -4.49 4.47
C TRP A 59 -3.62 -5.78 3.85
N ARG A 60 -4.78 -5.73 3.20
CA ARG A 60 -5.34 -6.87 2.49
C ARG A 60 -5.07 -6.75 1.00
N LEU A 61 -4.41 -7.75 0.41
CA LEU A 61 -4.39 -7.90 -1.06
C LEU A 61 -5.82 -8.17 -1.55
N THR A 62 -6.27 -7.33 -2.46
CA THR A 62 -7.63 -7.40 -3.04
C THR A 62 -7.62 -7.75 -4.51
N GLU A 63 -6.55 -7.39 -5.21
CA GLU A 63 -6.42 -7.64 -6.63
C GLU A 63 -4.96 -7.96 -6.95
N LEU A 64 -4.76 -8.99 -7.78
CA LEU A 64 -3.47 -9.34 -8.34
C LEU A 64 -3.71 -9.77 -9.78
N VAL A 65 -3.14 -9.03 -10.71
CA VAL A 65 -3.27 -9.31 -12.14
C VAL A 65 -1.88 -9.36 -12.75
N VAL A 66 -1.66 -10.39 -13.56
CA VAL A 66 -0.47 -10.58 -14.36
C VAL A 66 -0.94 -10.63 -15.82
N VAL A 67 -0.51 -9.66 -16.63
CA VAL A 67 -0.89 -9.52 -18.04
C VAL A 67 0.34 -9.74 -18.89
N GLU A 68 0.50 -11.00 -19.33
CA GLU A 68 1.68 -11.47 -20.06
C GLU A 68 2.96 -11.26 -19.20
N ASP A 69 4.07 -11.93 -19.49
CA ASP A 69 5.25 -11.91 -18.60
C ASP A 69 5.89 -10.51 -18.44
N ASP A 70 5.35 -9.49 -19.11
CA ASP A 70 5.89 -8.15 -19.23
C ASP A 70 5.20 -7.11 -18.34
N CYS A 71 3.93 -7.33 -17.96
CA CYS A 71 3.13 -6.35 -17.23
C CYS A 71 2.25 -6.97 -16.15
N GLY A 72 1.93 -6.21 -15.11
CA GLY A 72 0.93 -6.62 -14.13
C GLY A 72 0.81 -5.63 -12.99
N PHE A 73 -0.08 -5.93 -12.05
CA PHE A 73 -0.29 -5.07 -10.91
C PHE A 73 -0.82 -5.81 -9.68
N ALA A 74 -0.59 -5.22 -8.52
CA ALA A 74 -1.15 -5.66 -7.25
C ALA A 74 -1.82 -4.48 -6.52
N THR A 75 -3.00 -4.73 -5.94
CA THR A 75 -3.76 -3.73 -5.19
C THR A 75 -4.01 -4.21 -3.77
N LEU A 76 -3.49 -3.45 -2.80
CA LEU A 76 -3.71 -3.66 -1.38
C LEU A 76 -4.64 -2.58 -0.84
N VAL A 77 -5.54 -2.95 0.07
CA VAL A 77 -6.52 -2.05 0.69
C VAL A 77 -6.46 -2.19 2.20
N HIS A 78 -6.62 -1.05 2.88
CA HIS A 78 -6.80 -0.98 4.32
C HIS A 78 -7.89 0.05 4.64
N VAL A 79 -8.65 -0.16 5.72
CA VAL A 79 -9.65 0.80 6.20
C VAL A 79 -9.20 1.31 7.55
N LEU A 80 -8.96 2.62 7.63
CA LEU A 80 -8.72 3.28 8.90
C LEU A 80 -10.07 3.68 9.51
N PRO A 81 -10.40 3.18 10.72
CA PRO A 81 -11.59 3.61 11.41
C PRO A 81 -11.50 5.10 11.76
N PRO A 82 -12.65 5.76 11.97
CA PRO A 82 -12.67 7.14 12.44
C PRO A 82 -12.02 7.23 13.83
N GLU A 83 -11.19 8.24 14.01
CA GLU A 83 -10.48 8.54 15.26
C GLU A 83 -10.48 10.07 15.43
N ASP A 84 -10.29 10.60 16.64
CA ASP A 84 -10.34 12.04 16.97
C ASP A 84 -10.06 13.00 15.79
N GLY A 85 -11.12 13.59 15.24
CA GLY A 85 -11.06 14.53 14.10
C GLY A 85 -10.79 13.92 12.71
N ARG A 86 -10.25 12.71 12.61
CA ARG A 86 -10.05 11.98 11.34
C ARG A 86 -11.33 11.21 10.94
N PRO A 87 -11.82 11.34 9.70
CA PRO A 87 -12.99 10.57 9.26
C PRO A 87 -12.61 9.10 9.03
N GLU A 88 -13.59 8.27 8.72
CA GLU A 88 -13.31 6.92 8.22
C GLU A 88 -12.66 7.01 6.84
N LEU A 89 -11.53 6.32 6.66
CA LEU A 89 -10.76 6.39 5.42
C LEU A 89 -10.61 4.99 4.83
N ARG A 90 -10.89 4.88 3.54
CA ARG A 90 -10.45 3.75 2.74
C ARG A 90 -9.14 4.12 2.08
N LEU A 91 -8.11 3.35 2.37
CA LEU A 91 -6.79 3.49 1.79
C LEU A 91 -6.54 2.39 0.78
N GLN A 92 -5.90 2.73 -0.33
CA GLN A 92 -5.51 1.77 -1.34
C GLN A 92 -4.08 2.07 -1.82
N VAL A 93 -3.24 1.05 -1.88
CA VAL A 93 -1.98 1.11 -2.60
C VAL A 93 -2.07 0.20 -3.80
N ARG A 94 -1.68 0.72 -4.96
CA ARG A 94 -1.56 -0.04 -6.20
C ARG A 94 -0.11 0.00 -6.67
N TYR A 95 0.41 -1.17 -7.00
CA TYR A 95 1.72 -1.35 -7.61
C TYR A 95 1.52 -1.81 -9.04
N ASP A 96 1.98 -1.03 -10.01
CA ASP A 96 1.99 -1.40 -11.41
C ASP A 96 3.42 -1.72 -11.85
N PHE A 97 3.57 -2.84 -12.55
CA PHE A 97 4.81 -3.39 -13.07
C PHE A 97 4.75 -3.39 -14.59
N SER A 98 5.80 -2.88 -15.21
CA SER A 98 5.98 -2.97 -16.66
C SER A 98 7.47 -2.99 -17.01
N ILE A 99 7.76 -3.31 -18.27
CA ILE A 99 9.10 -3.14 -18.83
C ILE A 99 9.62 -1.70 -18.75
N GLU A 100 8.74 -0.70 -18.66
CA GLU A 100 9.10 0.72 -18.62
C GLU A 100 9.44 1.19 -17.20
N GLY A 101 8.84 0.56 -16.18
CA GLY A 101 9.07 0.97 -14.81
C GLY A 101 8.16 0.30 -13.78
N PHE A 102 8.37 0.75 -12.55
CA PHE A 102 7.57 0.40 -11.39
C PHE A 102 6.84 1.65 -10.90
N THR A 103 5.50 1.58 -10.83
CA THR A 103 4.67 2.69 -10.36
C THR A 103 3.96 2.30 -9.08
N THR A 104 3.96 3.20 -8.11
CA THR A 104 3.16 3.08 -6.88
C THR A 104 2.15 4.21 -6.86
N ALA A 105 0.87 3.87 -6.79
CA ALA A 105 -0.21 4.84 -6.57
C ALA A 105 -0.86 4.61 -5.21
N PHE A 106 -0.87 5.65 -4.39
CA PHE A 106 -1.56 5.69 -3.11
C PHE A 106 -2.85 6.49 -3.22
N THR A 107 -3.97 5.87 -2.87
CA THR A 107 -5.28 6.50 -2.83
C THR A 107 -5.77 6.59 -1.39
N VAL A 108 -6.32 7.74 -1.02
CA VAL A 108 -7.10 7.94 0.20
C VAL A 108 -8.49 8.42 -0.18
N GLU A 109 -9.50 7.74 0.34
CA GLU A 109 -10.91 8.08 0.14
C GLU A 109 -11.55 8.30 1.51
N ASN A 110 -12.25 9.43 1.67
CA ASN A 110 -13.08 9.67 2.83
C ASN A 110 -14.43 8.96 2.64
N THR A 111 -14.60 7.85 3.35
CA THR A 111 -15.81 7.03 3.31
C THR A 111 -16.76 7.35 4.48
N GLY A 112 -16.32 8.19 5.41
CA GLY A 112 -17.10 8.62 6.56
C GLY A 112 -18.04 9.80 6.25
N GLY A 113 -18.99 10.03 7.15
CA GLY A 113 -19.98 11.11 7.03
C GLY A 113 -19.49 12.50 7.44
N ARG A 114 -18.18 12.71 7.69
CA ARG A 114 -17.62 14.00 8.12
C ARG A 114 -16.38 14.36 7.32
N ALA A 115 -16.13 15.66 7.17
CA ALA A 115 -14.84 16.12 6.65
C ALA A 115 -13.72 15.92 7.68
N GLY A 116 -12.49 15.84 7.22
CA GLY A 116 -11.32 15.97 8.10
C GLY A 116 -9.99 16.03 7.35
N ALA A 117 -8.96 16.43 8.08
CA ALA A 117 -7.62 16.59 7.57
C ALA A 117 -6.83 15.28 7.67
N VAL A 118 -6.06 14.97 6.63
CA VAL A 118 -5.17 13.81 6.55
C VAL A 118 -3.80 14.26 6.06
N GLU A 119 -2.73 13.72 6.65
CA GLU A 119 -1.37 13.99 6.17
C GLU A 119 -0.93 12.90 5.19
N LEU A 120 -0.52 13.31 3.99
CA LEU A 120 -0.08 12.46 2.89
C LEU A 120 1.27 12.94 2.39
N GLY A 121 2.34 12.18 2.66
CA GLY A 121 3.69 12.53 2.18
C GLY A 121 4.17 13.91 2.64
N GLY A 122 3.83 14.31 3.87
CA GLY A 122 4.15 15.64 4.41
C GLY A 122 3.22 16.77 3.95
N THR A 123 2.18 16.46 3.17
CA THR A 123 1.15 17.44 2.77
C THR A 123 -0.16 17.15 3.50
N VAL A 124 -0.72 18.16 4.18
CA VAL A 124 -2.03 18.05 4.82
C VAL A 124 -3.12 18.35 3.77
N VAL A 125 -4.02 17.38 3.56
CA VAL A 125 -5.16 17.49 2.66
C VAL A 125 -6.44 17.41 3.47
N THR A 126 -7.40 18.32 3.23
CA THR A 126 -8.75 18.20 3.79
C THR A 126 -9.62 17.41 2.83
N LEU A 127 -10.27 16.35 3.32
CA LEU A 127 -11.18 15.52 2.53
C LEU A 127 -12.61 15.66 3.07
N TYR A 128 -13.55 16.01 2.21
CA TYR A 128 -14.98 15.96 2.48
C TYR A 128 -15.54 14.55 2.24
N PRO A 129 -16.75 14.23 2.73
CA PRO A 129 -17.38 12.92 2.49
C PRO A 129 -17.46 12.60 0.99
N GLY A 130 -16.92 11.44 0.60
CA GLY A 130 -16.83 11.00 -0.80
C GLY A 130 -15.63 11.55 -1.57
N ASP A 131 -14.83 12.45 -0.98
CA ASP A 131 -13.60 12.91 -1.62
C ASP A 131 -12.58 11.78 -1.72
N ARG A 132 -11.87 11.79 -2.84
CA ARG A 132 -10.76 10.89 -3.12
C ARG A 132 -9.53 11.70 -3.52
N HIS A 133 -8.42 11.39 -2.87
CA HIS A 133 -7.10 11.92 -3.22
C HIS A 133 -6.19 10.79 -3.68
N VAL A 134 -5.36 11.07 -4.69
CA VAL A 134 -4.40 10.11 -5.23
C VAL A 134 -3.03 10.76 -5.31
N SER A 135 -2.04 10.09 -4.72
CA SER A 135 -0.63 10.41 -4.85
C SER A 135 0.04 9.32 -5.67
N VAL A 136 0.74 9.69 -6.75
CA VAL A 136 1.40 8.76 -7.65
C VAL A 136 2.89 8.99 -7.60
N SER A 137 3.64 7.90 -7.50
CA SER A 137 5.07 7.89 -7.65
C SER A 137 5.46 6.89 -8.73
N THR A 138 6.35 7.31 -9.62
CA THR A 138 6.87 6.45 -10.68
C THR A 138 8.38 6.35 -10.53
N ASP A 139 8.87 5.12 -10.59
CA ASP A 139 10.28 4.83 -10.68
C ASP A 139 10.53 4.22 -12.07
N SER A 140 10.96 5.10 -12.98
CA SER A 140 11.41 4.72 -14.32
C SER A 140 12.89 4.33 -14.32
N VAL A 141 13.31 3.73 -15.43
CA VAL A 141 14.73 3.53 -15.76
C VAL A 141 15.33 4.79 -16.33
#